data_AF-A0A353QYA5-F1
#
_entry.id   AF-A0A353QYA5-F1
#
_cell.length_a   1.000
_cell.length_b   1.000
_cell.length_c   1.000
_cell.angle_alpha   90.00
_cell.angle_beta   90.00
_cell.angle_gamma   90.00
#
_symmetry.space_group_name_H-M   'P 1'
#
loop_
_entity.id
_entity.type
_entity.pdbx_description
1 polymer ?
#
loop_
_entity_poly.entity_id
_entity_poly.type
_entity_poly.pdbx_seq_one_letter_code
_entity_poly.pdbx_strand_id
1 'polypeptide(L)' 'MIKVGKVLLEATEELEREKGIPREAILRSLEDAMVTAYKKHVKGTHVANITGRVNENKGEIGVFRLKEVVEEDVMN' A
#
# COMPACT_ATOMS: atom_id res chain seq x y z
N MET A 1 -2.45 -5.03 9.32
CA MET A 1 -3.16 -4.31 8.25
C MET A 1 -4.46 -3.78 8.83
N ILE A 2 -4.99 -2.69 8.26
CA ILE A 2 -6.27 -2.10 8.68
C ILE A 2 -7.37 -2.71 7.82
N LYS A 3 -8.44 -3.19 8.44
CA LYS A 3 -9.59 -3.76 7.74
C LYS A 3 -10.49 -2.63 7.25
N VAL A 4 -10.69 -2.59 5.93
CA VAL A 4 -11.52 -1.58 5.25
C VAL A 4 -12.83 -2.20 4.74
N GLY A 5 -12.85 -3.53 4.61
CA GLY A 5 -14.03 -4.27 4.15
C GLY A 5 -14.15 -4.33 2.62
N LYS A 6 -15.27 -4.87 2.14
CA LYS A 6 -15.50 -5.11 0.70
C LYS A 6 -15.79 -3.83 -0.08
N VAL A 7 -16.24 -2.77 0.60
CA VAL A 7 -16.63 -1.48 0.01
C VAL A 7 -15.54 -0.88 -0.88
N LEU A 8 -14.27 -1.03 -0.49
CA LEU A 8 -13.14 -0.52 -1.28
C LEU A 8 -13.07 -1.18 -2.66
N LEU A 9 -13.26 -2.50 -2.73
CA LEU A 9 -13.16 -3.27 -3.97
C LEU A 9 -14.36 -3.02 -4.86
N GLU A 10 -15.56 -3.00 -4.26
CA GLU A 10 -16.80 -2.67 -4.96
C GLU A 10 -16.70 -1.28 -5.62
N ALA A 11 -16.12 -0.29 -4.92
CA ALA A 11 -15.88 1.04 -5.49
C ALA A 11 -14.88 1.01 -6.66
N THR A 12 -13.85 0.14 -6.62
CA THR A 12 -12.92 0.00 -7.74
C THR A 12 -13.57 -0.65 -8.97
N GLU A 13 -14.46 -1.63 -8.78
CA GLU A 13 -15.22 -2.29 -9.86
C GLU A 13 -16.22 -1.32 -10.50
N GLU A 14 -16.84 -0.47 -9.69
CA GLU A 14 -17.74 0.58 -10.16
C GLU A 14 -17.00 1.60 -11.04
N LEU A 15 -15.83 2.06 -10.62
CA LEU A 15 -15.00 2.96 -11.42
C LEU A 15 -14.52 2.34 -12.72
N GLU A 16 -14.20 1.04 -12.71
CA GLU A 16 -13.84 0.30 -13.93
C GLU A 16 -15.02 0.24 -14.91
N ARG A 17 -16.23 -0.07 -14.40
CA ARG A 17 -17.45 -0.15 -15.20
C ARG A 17 -17.89 1.22 -15.76
N GLU A 18 -17.84 2.27 -14.95
CA GLU A 18 -18.39 3.59 -15.32
C GLU A 18 -17.39 4.49 -16.05
N LYS A 19 -16.11 4.41 -15.68
CA LYS A 19 -15.07 5.31 -16.17
C LYS A 19 -14.04 4.61 -17.06
N GLY A 20 -14.11 3.28 -17.17
CA GLY A 20 -13.16 2.50 -17.96
C GLY A 20 -11.74 2.50 -17.36
N ILE A 21 -11.61 2.81 -16.07
CA ILE A 21 -10.31 2.85 -15.39
C ILE A 21 -10.01 1.45 -14.87
N PRO A 22 -8.92 0.78 -15.32
CA PRO A 22 -8.61 -0.56 -14.87
C PRO A 22 -8.48 -0.62 -13.35
N ARG A 23 -9.10 -1.63 -12.71
CA ARG A 23 -9.05 -1.80 -11.25
C ARG A 23 -7.63 -1.76 -10.70
N GLU A 24 -6.71 -2.43 -11.38
CA GLU A 24 -5.29 -2.50 -10.99
C GLU A 24 -4.60 -1.12 -10.99
N ALA A 25 -5.02 -0.20 -11.84
CA ALA A 25 -4.49 1.17 -11.84
C ALA A 25 -4.97 1.96 -10.62
N ILE A 26 -6.22 1.76 -10.20
CA ILE A 26 -6.80 2.39 -9.01
C ILE A 26 -6.10 1.87 -7.75
N LEU A 27 -5.92 0.55 -7.65
CA LEU A 27 -5.26 -0.09 -6.51
C LEU A 27 -3.80 0.38 -6.37
N ARG A 28 -3.04 0.43 -7.47
CA ARG A 28 -1.67 0.97 -7.47
C ARG A 28 -1.63 2.44 -7.04
N SER A 29 -2.55 3.25 -7.56
CA SER A 29 -2.65 4.66 -7.17
C SER A 29 -2.96 4.80 -5.68
N LEU A 30 -3.77 3.92 -5.11
CA LEU A 30 -4.08 3.90 -3.68
C LEU A 30 -2.83 3.53 -2.85
N GLU A 31 -2.06 2.53 -3.28
CA GLU A 31 -0.79 2.16 -2.63
C GLU A 31 0.20 3.33 -2.61
N ASP A 32 0.37 4.00 -3.74
CA ASP A 32 1.23 5.19 -3.86
C ASP A 32 0.73 6.37 -3.01
N ALA A 33 -0.58 6.58 -2.99
CA ALA A 33 -1.20 7.63 -2.18
C ALA A 33 -0.97 7.39 -0.68
N MET A 34 -1.10 6.14 -0.21
CA MET A 34 -0.82 5.76 1.17
C MET A 34 0.66 6.01 1.55
N VAL A 35 1.60 5.63 0.68
CA VAL A 35 3.04 5.87 0.87
C VAL A 35 3.32 7.37 0.92
N THR A 36 2.74 8.14 0.00
CA THR A 36 2.91 9.59 -0.09
C THR A 36 2.38 10.28 1.16
N ALA A 37 1.18 9.90 1.61
CA ALA A 37 0.57 10.44 2.84
C ALA A 37 1.42 10.13 4.07
N TYR A 38 1.91 8.89 4.20
CA TYR A 38 2.80 8.49 5.29
C TYR A 38 4.10 9.31 5.28
N LYS A 39 4.80 9.36 4.13
CA LYS A 39 6.06 10.12 3.99
C LYS A 39 5.89 11.61 4.29
N LYS A 40 4.75 12.20 3.94
CA LYS A 40 4.44 13.61 4.23
C LYS A 40 4.27 13.87 5.73
N HIS A 41 3.70 12.91 6.46
CA HIS A 41 3.43 13.06 7.90
C HIS A 41 4.67 12.74 8.76
N VAL A 42 5.46 11.75 8.35
CA VAL A 42 6.63 11.29 9.12
C VAL A 42 7.89 12.01 8.64
N LYS A 43 8.36 13.00 9.42
CA LYS A 43 9.61 13.73 9.14
C LYS A 43 10.83 12.93 9.62
N GLY A 44 11.91 12.89 8.84
CA GLY A 44 13.22 12.34 9.24
C GLY A 44 13.65 11.04 8.54
N THR A 45 14.71 10.41 9.04
CA THR A 45 15.44 9.24 8.47
C THR A 45 14.62 7.93 8.38
N HIS A 46 13.32 7.99 8.67
CA HIS A 46 12.42 6.84 8.81
C HIS A 46 11.47 6.63 7.61
N VAL A 47 11.74 7.31 6.50
CA VAL A 47 10.93 7.26 5.26
C VAL A 47 11.50 6.34 4.18
N ALA A 48 12.65 5.71 4.42
CA ALA A 48 13.25 4.74 3.50
C ALA A 48 12.46 3.41 3.51
N ASN A 49 12.43 2.75 2.34
CA ASN A 49 11.87 1.41 2.15
C ASN A 49 10.40 1.26 2.59
N ILE A 50 9.60 2.32 2.40
CA ILE A 50 8.17 2.31 2.69
C ILE A 50 7.36 1.85 1.48
N THR A 51 6.42 0.93 1.68
CA THR A 51 5.51 0.40 0.66
C THR A 51 4.08 0.39 1.17
N GLY A 52 3.12 0.71 0.30
CA GLY A 52 1.70 0.53 0.53
C GLY A 52 1.27 -0.81 -0.04
N ARG A 53 0.33 -1.50 0.61
CA ARG A 53 -0.27 -2.71 0.07
C ARG A 53 -1.77 -2.76 0.28
N VAL A 54 -2.46 -3.29 -0.71
CA VAL A 54 -3.85 -3.72 -0.63
C VAL A 54 -3.92 -5.25 -0.65
N ASN A 55 -4.70 -5.82 0.27
CA ASN A 55 -5.09 -7.22 0.23
C ASN A 55 -6.56 -7.30 -0.17
N GLU A 56 -6.79 -7.54 -1.46
CA GLU A 56 -8.13 -7.61 -2.05
C GLU A 56 -8.94 -8.77 -1.43
N ASN A 57 -8.33 -9.93 -1.20
CA ASN A 57 -9.04 -11.09 -0.67
C ASN A 57 -9.59 -10.85 0.75
N LYS A 58 -8.89 -10.05 1.56
CA LYS A 58 -9.30 -9.75 2.95
C LYS A 58 -9.96 -8.38 3.11
N GLY A 59 -9.93 -7.53 2.08
CA GLY A 59 -10.38 -6.13 2.18
C GLY A 59 -9.56 -5.35 3.20
N GLU A 60 -8.23 -5.52 3.18
CA GLU A 60 -7.31 -4.91 4.12
C GLU A 60 -6.28 -4.03 3.41
N ILE A 61 -5.85 -2.94 4.03
CA ILE A 61 -4.77 -2.07 3.52
C ILE A 61 -3.71 -1.84 4.58
N GLY A 62 -2.52 -1.43 4.17
CA GLY A 62 -1.48 -1.04 5.11
C GLY A 62 -0.28 -0.39 4.47
N VAL A 63 0.44 0.39 5.28
CA VAL A 63 1.76 0.91 4.96
C VAL A 63 2.79 0.13 5.78
N PHE A 64 3.86 -0.28 5.13
CA PHE A 64 4.88 -1.15 5.69
C PHE A 64 6.26 -0.59 5.41
N ARG A 65 7.21 -0.91 6.29
CA ARG A 65 8.62 -0.79 6.00
C ARG A 65 9.18 -2.16 5.65
N LEU A 66 9.81 -2.28 4.49
CA LEU A 66 10.55 -3.46 4.11
C LEU A 66 11.93 -3.45 4.78
N LYS A 67 12.31 -4.60 5.32
CA LYS A 67 13.65 -4.85 5.83
C LYS A 67 14.29 -5.91 4.93
N GLU A 68 15.56 -5.71 4.64
CA GLU A 68 16.38 -6.74 4.03
C GLU A 68 16.72 -7.78 5.10
N VAL A 69 16.52 -9.06 4.78
CA VAL A 69 16.92 -10.17 5.64
C VAL A 69 18.40 -10.39 5.41
N VAL A 70 19.20 -10.26 6.47
CA VAL A 70 20.63 -10.54 6.44
C VAL A 70 20.91 -11.76 7.32
N GLU A 71 21.83 -12.62 6.89
CA GLU A 71 22.38 -13.66 7.76
C GLU A 71 23.16 -12.96 8.89
N GLU A 72 22.89 -13.34 10.15
CA GLU A 72 23.68 -12.89 11.29
C GLU A 72 25.10 -13.43 11.15
N ASP A 73 25.98 -12.64 10.54
CA ASP A 73 27.39 -12.42 10.91
C ASP A 73 28.16 -11.83 9.73
N VAL A 74 28.28 -10.51 9.73
CA VAL A 74 29.51 -9.87 9.23
C VAL A 74 29.92 -8.81 10.25
N MET A 75 30.20 -9.25 11.48
CA MET A 75 31.17 -8.53 12.30
C MET A 75 32.55 -8.75 11.66
N ASN A 76 32.98 -7.76 10.89
CA ASN A 76 34.38 -7.36 10.74
C ASN A 76 34.43 -5.85 10.58
#